data_AF-A0A964R7Z1-F1
#
_entry.id   AF-A0A964R7Z1-F1
#
_cell.length_a   1.000
_cell.length_b   1.000
_cell.length_c   1.000
_cell.angle_alpha   90.00
_cell.angle_beta   90.00
_cell.angle_gamma   90.00
#
_symmetry.space_group_name_H-M   'P 1'
#
loop_
_entity.id
_entity.type
_entity.pdbx_description
1 polymer ?
#
loop_
_entity_poly.entity_id
_entity_poly.type
_entity_poly.pdbx_seq_one_letter_code
_entity_poly.pdbx_strand_id
1 'polypeptide(L)'
;MKTTIDIPEELYKKVKIRAIERGQTLKQIVLASLEKSLTDPVTATANIPYFARRKLTPEFAAAEESGLNKLSPGTCSIEDIIADIKDDVVL
;
A
#
# COMPACT_ATOMS: atom_id res chain seq x y z
N MET A 1 39.69 5.06 -10.00
CA MET A 1 39.93 5.42 -8.58
C MET A 1 39.59 4.23 -7.70
N LYS A 2 40.19 4.08 -6.51
CA LYS A 2 39.85 3.00 -5.56
C LYS A 2 39.02 3.59 -4.43
N THR A 3 37.94 2.91 -4.06
CA THR A 3 37.05 3.32 -2.99
C THR A 3 36.88 2.14 -2.04
N THR A 4 37.05 2.39 -0.75
CA THR A 4 36.79 1.41 0.31
C THR A 4 35.38 1.65 0.85
N ILE A 5 34.60 0.58 0.97
CA ILE A 5 33.23 0.62 1.49
C ILE A 5 33.11 -0.43 2.59
N ASP A 6 32.55 -0.02 3.73
CA ASP A 6 32.24 -0.94 4.81
C ASP A 6 30.87 -1.58 4.57
N ILE A 7 30.86 -2.90 4.45
CA ILE A 7 29.65 -3.68 4.21
C ILE A 7 29.42 -4.58 5.42
N PRO A 8 28.24 -4.52 6.07
CA PRO A 8 27.87 -5.45 7.12
C PRO A 8 28.03 -6.92 6.68
N GLU A 9 28.51 -7.76 7.58
CA GLU A 9 28.88 -9.15 7.26
C GLU A 9 27.73 -9.94 6.61
N GLU A 10 26.51 -9.73 7.08
CA GLU A 10 25.31 -10.38 6.57
C GLU A 10 25.01 -10.01 5.11
N LEU A 11 25.27 -8.76 4.72
CA LEU A 11 25.14 -8.33 3.34
C LEU A 11 26.28 -8.88 2.49
N TYR A 12 27.51 -8.87 3.01
CA TYR A 12 28.66 -9.43 2.31
C TYR A 12 28.47 -10.92 1.95
N LYS A 13 27.98 -11.73 2.89
CA LYS A 13 27.64 -13.15 2.66
C LYS A 13 26.63 -13.31 1.51
N LYS A 14 25.53 -12.55 1.56
CA LYS A 14 24.47 -12.59 0.53
C LYS A 14 24.99 -12.20 -0.84
N VAL A 15 25.79 -11.14 -0.92
CA VAL A 15 26.39 -10.68 -2.18
C VAL A 15 27.35 -11.74 -2.72
N LYS A 16 28.13 -12.39 -1.87
CA LYS A 16 29.07 -13.45 -2.27
C LYS A 16 28.36 -14.69 -2.79
N ILE A 17 27.28 -15.12 -2.14
CA ILE A 17 26.43 -16.23 -2.62
C ILE A 17 25.88 -15.89 -4.01
N ARG A 18 25.31 -14.69 -4.17
CA ARG A 18 24.74 -14.24 -5.43
C ARG A 18 25.78 -14.10 -6.56
N ALA A 19 27.01 -13.76 -6.21
CA ALA A 19 28.14 -13.71 -7.14
C ALA A 19 28.47 -15.13 -7.65
N ILE A 20 28.52 -16.12 -6.76
CA ILE A 20 28.77 -17.52 -7.11
C ILE A 20 27.64 -18.08 -7.99
N GLU A 21 26.37 -17.86 -7.61
CA GLU A 21 25.20 -18.32 -8.37
C GLU A 21 25.19 -17.82 -9.82
N ARG A 22 25.71 -16.61 -10.05
CA ARG A 22 25.74 -15.97 -11.37
C ARG A 22 27.07 -16.14 -12.10
N GLY A 23 28.06 -16.79 -11.50
CA GLY A 23 29.42 -16.89 -12.04
C GLY A 23 30.11 -15.53 -12.22
N GLN A 24 29.73 -14.53 -11.41
CA GLN A 24 30.24 -13.17 -11.48
C GLN A 24 31.19 -12.87 -10.32
N THR A 25 32.02 -11.86 -10.48
CA THR A 25 32.84 -11.35 -9.37
C THR A 25 32.02 -10.45 -8.45
N LEU A 26 32.43 -10.37 -7.18
CA LEU A 26 31.80 -9.49 -6.19
C LEU A 26 31.74 -8.04 -6.68
N LYS A 27 32.81 -7.57 -7.33
CA LYS A 27 32.90 -6.22 -7.91
C LYS A 27 31.83 -5.99 -8.98
N GLN A 28 31.61 -6.96 -9.87
CA GLN A 28 30.59 -6.85 -10.93
C GLN A 28 29.17 -6.78 -10.35
N ILE A 29 28.88 -7.57 -9.32
CA ILE A 29 27.58 -7.52 -8.64
C ILE A 29 27.33 -6.15 -8.02
N VAL A 30 28.34 -5.60 -7.33
CA VAL A 30 28.25 -4.28 -6.69
C VAL A 30 28.07 -3.19 -7.73
N LEU A 31 28.86 -3.20 -8.82
CA LEU A 31 28.74 -2.22 -9.90
C LEU A 31 27.37 -2.27 -10.58
N ALA A 32 26.91 -3.46 -10.97
CA ALA A 32 25.59 -3.62 -11.59
C ALA A 32 24.45 -3.18 -10.67
N SER A 33 24.59 -3.41 -9.36
CA SER A 33 23.59 -2.95 -8.38
C SER A 33 23.59 -1.43 -8.23
N LEU A 34 24.75 -0.78 -8.27
CA LEU A 34 24.88 0.68 -8.22
C LEU A 34 24.33 1.33 -9.50
N GLU A 35 24.69 0.81 -10.66
CA GLU A 35 24.16 1.28 -11.96
C GLU A 35 22.64 1.17 -12.03
N LYS A 36 22.09 0.03 -11.56
CA LYS A 36 20.64 -0.15 -11.47
C LYS A 36 19.99 0.88 -10.55
N SER A 37 20.55 1.12 -9.37
CA SER A 37 20.01 2.08 -8.40
C SER A 37 20.09 3.53 -8.88
N LEU A 38 21.03 3.86 -9.78
CA LEU A 38 21.19 5.19 -10.36
C LEU A 38 20.22 5.41 -11.53
N THR A 39 19.92 4.35 -12.29
CA THR A 39 19.06 4.41 -13.47
C THR A 39 17.59 4.38 -13.07
N ASP A 40 17.23 3.49 -12.15
CA ASP A 40 15.93 3.44 -11.51
C ASP A 40 16.10 3.95 -10.08
N PRO A 41 15.85 5.24 -9.80
CA PRO A 41 15.66 5.64 -8.41
C PRO A 41 14.53 4.76 -7.91
N VAL A 42 14.84 3.89 -6.94
CA VAL A 42 13.85 3.05 -6.29
C VAL A 42 12.80 3.99 -5.74
N THR A 43 11.72 4.20 -6.51
CA THR A 43 10.51 4.78 -5.99
C THR A 43 10.11 3.81 -4.92
N ALA A 44 10.38 4.17 -3.66
CA ALA A 44 9.89 3.47 -2.51
C ALA A 44 8.38 3.44 -2.70
N THR A 45 7.88 2.35 -3.26
CA THR A 45 6.46 2.08 -3.35
C THR A 45 6.06 1.90 -1.91
N ALA A 46 5.53 2.98 -1.33
CA ALA A 46 4.98 2.95 0.00
C ALA A 46 4.14 1.68 0.10
N ASN A 47 4.43 0.86 1.12
CA ASN A 47 3.68 -0.35 1.38
C ASN A 47 2.29 0.07 1.89
N ILE A 48 1.44 0.53 0.96
CA ILE A 48 0.09 0.97 1.25
C ILE A 48 -0.71 -0.32 1.44
N PRO A 49 -1.20 -0.59 2.65
CA PRO A 49 -1.93 -1.81 2.94
C PRO A 49 -3.21 -1.87 2.09
N TYR A 50 -3.67 -3.08 1.77
CA TYR A 50 -4.80 -3.30 0.86
C TYR A 50 -6.05 -2.49 1.24
N PHE A 51 -6.34 -2.38 2.53
CA PHE A 51 -7.51 -1.64 3.01
C PHE A 51 -7.47 -0.14 2.70
N ALA A 52 -6.29 0.47 2.63
CA ALA A 52 -6.12 1.90 2.34
C ALA A 52 -6.31 2.22 0.84
N ARG A 53 -6.45 1.21 -0.01
CA ARG A 53 -6.73 1.36 -1.45
C ARG A 53 -8.22 1.23 -1.78
N ARG A 54 -9.05 0.92 -0.79
CA ARG A 54 -10.48 0.70 -1.00
C ARG A 54 -11.14 2.04 -1.30
N LYS A 55 -11.81 2.13 -2.45
CA LYS A 55 -12.71 3.23 -2.81
C LYS A 55 -14.14 2.75 -2.67
N LEU A 56 -15.03 3.69 -2.34
CA LEU A 56 -16.47 3.44 -2.33
C LEU A 56 -16.91 3.09 -3.76
N THR A 57 -17.86 2.16 -3.91
CA THR A 57 -18.43 1.87 -5.23
C THR A 57 -19.18 3.10 -5.73
N PRO A 58 -19.26 3.32 -7.07
CA PRO A 58 -19.88 4.52 -7.62
C PRO A 58 -21.34 4.68 -7.18
N GLU A 59 -22.06 3.58 -7.01
CA GLU A 59 -23.44 3.57 -6.49
C GLU A 59 -23.53 4.11 -5.06
N PHE A 60 -22.64 3.66 -4.16
CA PHE A 60 -22.63 4.12 -2.78
C PHE A 60 -22.11 5.55 -2.65
N ALA A 61 -21.16 5.97 -3.49
CA ALA A 61 -20.72 7.36 -3.53
C ALA A 61 -21.85 8.31 -3.95
N ALA A 62 -22.65 7.92 -4.95
CA ALA A 62 -23.83 8.67 -5.36
C ALA A 62 -24.90 8.71 -4.25
N ALA A 63 -25.07 7.63 -3.48
CA ALA A 63 -26.01 7.57 -2.35
C ALA A 63 -25.57 8.43 -1.16
N GLU A 64 -24.27 8.58 -0.92
CA GLU A 64 -23.72 9.49 0.08
C GLU A 64 -23.90 10.96 -0.34
N GLU A 65 -23.60 11.28 -1.60
CA GLU A 65 -23.79 12.63 -2.17
C GLU A 65 -25.28 13.04 -2.20
N SER A 66 -26.17 12.11 -2.55
CA SER A 66 -27.63 12.35 -2.54
C SER A 66 -28.20 12.50 -1.12
N GLY A 67 -27.43 12.11 -0.10
CA GLY A 67 -27.81 12.24 1.29
C GLY A 67 -28.85 11.22 1.77
N LEU A 68 -29.03 10.11 1.05
CA LEU A 68 -29.91 9.01 1.48
C LEU A 68 -29.47 8.41 2.82
N ASN A 69 -28.17 8.49 3.14
CA ASN A 69 -27.58 7.92 4.35
C ASN A 69 -27.37 8.95 5.48
N LYS A 70 -28.11 10.07 5.48
CA LYS A 70 -27.99 11.14 6.49
C LYS A 70 -28.75 10.82 7.78
N LEU A 71 -28.45 9.68 8.41
CA LEU A 71 -28.71 9.56 9.84
C LEU A 71 -27.67 10.43 10.54
N SER A 72 -28.07 11.64 10.93
CA SER A 72 -27.17 12.55 11.66
C SER A 72 -26.93 11.97 13.06
N PRO A 73 -25.66 11.78 13.47
CA PRO A 73 -25.35 11.24 14.79
C PRO A 73 -25.99 12.10 15.89
N GLY A 74 -26.85 11.48 16.72
CA GLY A 74 -27.46 12.13 17.89
C GLY A 74 -28.77 12.89 17.64
N THR A 75 -29.33 12.89 16.42
CA THR A 75 -30.61 13.56 16.13
C THR A 75 -31.79 12.61 15.97
N CYS A 76 -31.55 11.30 15.87
CA CYS A 76 -32.61 10.31 15.73
C CYS A 76 -32.50 9.31 16.89
N SER A 77 -33.60 9.14 17.63
CA SER A 77 -33.70 8.07 18.62
C SER A 77 -33.89 6.73 17.91
N ILE A 78 -33.53 5.63 18.57
CA ILE A 78 -33.72 4.27 18.01
C ILE A 78 -35.21 4.03 17.71
N GLU A 79 -36.10 4.61 18.52
CA GLU A 79 -37.55 4.56 18.35
C GLU A 79 -38.01 5.24 17.05
N ASP A 80 -37.39 6.37 16.67
CA ASP A 80 -37.73 7.11 15.44
C ASP A 80 -37.31 6.31 14.20
N ILE A 81 -36.17 5.63 14.26
CA ILE A 81 -35.67 4.76 13.19
C ILE A 81 -36.59 3.55 12.99
N ILE A 82 -37.06 2.96 14.09
CA ILE A 82 -37.98 1.80 14.04
C ILE A 82 -39.35 2.21 13.47
N ALA A 83 -39.83 3.41 13.79
CA ALA A 83 -41.09 3.93 13.25
C ALA A 83 -41.01 4.11 11.72
N ASP A 84 -39.92 4.70 11.21
CA ASP A 84 -39.69 4.93 9.78
C ASP A 84 -39.64 3.60 8.99
N ILE A 85 -38.92 2.60 9.52
CA ILE A 85 -38.85 1.26 8.92
C ILE A 85 -40.22 0.56 8.89
N LYS A 86 -41.08 0.83 9.87
CA LYS A 86 -42.39 0.16 9.96
C LYS A 86 -43.39 0.71 8.94
N ASP A 87 -43.29 1.98 8.58
CA ASP A 87 -44.15 2.61 7.57
C ASP A 87 -43.80 2.13 6.14
N ASP A 88 -42.52 1.84 5.87
CA ASP A 88 -42.07 1.29 4.57
C ASP A 88 -42.48 -0.17 4.31
N VAL A 89 -42.92 -0.91 5.34
CA VAL A 89 -43.28 -2.34 5.25
C VAL A 89 -44.78 -2.56 4.94
N VAL A 90 -45.59 -1.50 4.81
CA VAL A 90 -47.04 -1.59 4.58
C VAL A 90 -47.44 -1.56 3.08
N LEU A 91 -46.50 -1.80 2.16
CA LEU A 91 -46.81 -2.00 0.73
C LEU A 91 -46.99 -3.49 0.36
#